data_AF-A0A2X3EPR8-F1
#
_entry.id   AF-A0A2X3EPR8-F1
#
_cell.length_a   1.000
_cell.length_b   1.000
_cell.length_c   1.000
_cell.angle_alpha   90.00
_cell.angle_beta   90.00
_cell.angle_gamma   90.00
#
_symmetry.space_group_name_H-M   'P 1'
#
loop_
_entity.id
_entity.type
_entity.pdbx_description
1 polymer ?
#
loop_
_entity_poly.entity_id
_entity_poly.type
_entity_poly.pdbx_seq_one_letter_code
_entity_poly.pdbx_strand_id
1 'polypeptide(L)'
;MGVSQRIESEAERERLKKVVAEYCDEQGGFIIRTAAEGVHEQEMAADAAYLKRVWTKVMERKKRNQTPLSAVWRAGSGPARAA
;
A
#
# COMPACT_ATOMS: atom_id res chain seq x y z
N MET A 1 7.31 -7.54 -9.47
CA MET A 1 6.19 -8.40 -9.00
C MET A 1 6.73 -9.79 -8.70
N GLY A 2 6.28 -10.43 -7.62
CA GLY A 2 6.67 -11.80 -7.26
C GLY A 2 5.47 -12.74 -7.17
N VAL A 3 5.72 -14.04 -7.36
CA VAL A 3 4.73 -15.11 -7.16
C VAL A 3 5.31 -16.13 -6.19
N SER A 4 4.47 -16.63 -5.27
CA SER A 4 4.87 -17.65 -4.31
C SER A 4 5.51 -18.85 -4.99
N GLN A 5 6.65 -19.32 -4.47
CA GLN A 5 7.33 -20.50 -4.98
C GLN A 5 6.50 -21.78 -4.86
N ARG A 6 5.49 -21.80 -3.97
CA ARG A 6 4.61 -22.94 -3.74
C ARG A 6 3.50 -23.12 -4.79
N ILE A 7 3.28 -22.15 -5.67
CA ILE A 7 2.38 -22.32 -6.83
C ILE A 7 3.21 -23.02 -7.90
N GLU A 8 2.94 -24.29 -8.22
CA GLU A 8 3.83 -25.06 -9.10
C GLU A 8 3.53 -24.86 -10.58
N SER A 9 2.26 -24.61 -10.93
CA SER A 9 1.81 -24.42 -12.31
C SER A 9 2.33 -23.11 -12.90
N GLU A 10 3.15 -23.18 -13.96
CA GLU A 10 3.62 -21.96 -14.64
C GLU A 10 2.48 -21.24 -15.36
N ALA A 11 1.51 -21.97 -15.92
CA ALA A 11 0.33 -21.36 -16.53
C ALA A 11 -0.46 -20.52 -15.51
N GLU A 12 -0.57 -21.02 -14.27
CA GLU A 12 -1.23 -20.28 -13.20
C GLU A 12 -0.41 -19.07 -12.77
N ARG A 13 0.92 -19.20 -12.67
CA ARG A 13 1.81 -18.07 -12.40
C ARG A 13 1.66 -16.97 -13.44
N GLU A 14 1.66 -17.32 -14.72
CA GLU A 14 1.50 -16.37 -15.82
C GLU A 14 0.13 -15.70 -15.79
N ARG A 15 -0.95 -16.48 -15.57
CA ARG A 15 -2.30 -15.94 -15.41
C ARG A 15 -2.36 -14.92 -14.29
N LEU A 16 -1.91 -15.28 -13.08
CA LEU A 16 -1.95 -14.38 -11.91
C LEU A 16 -1.07 -13.15 -12.11
N LYS A 17 0.12 -13.30 -12.72
CA LYS A 17 0.99 -12.16 -13.07
C LYS A 17 0.29 -11.20 -14.03
N LYS A 18 -0.38 -11.73 -15.06
CA LYS A 18 -1.06 -10.93 -16.08
C LYS A 18 -2.15 -10.05 -15.47
N VAL A 19 -3.01 -10.63 -14.63
CA VAL A 19 -4.10 -9.89 -13.97
C VAL A 19 -3.56 -8.78 -13.07
N VAL A 20 -2.53 -9.06 -12.29
CA VAL A 20 -1.99 -8.08 -11.33
C VAL A 20 -1.09 -7.04 -12.01
N ALA A 21 -0.58 -7.32 -13.21
CA ALA A 21 0.41 -6.47 -13.89
C ALA A 21 -0.11 -5.04 -14.11
N GLU A 22 -1.40 -4.91 -14.40
CA GLU A 22 -2.09 -3.62 -14.61
C GLU A 22 -2.08 -2.72 -13.36
N TYR A 23 -1.86 -3.30 -12.19
CA TYR A 23 -1.87 -2.59 -10.91
C TYR A 23 -0.47 -2.22 -10.42
N CYS A 24 0.58 -2.82 -10.99
CA CYS A 24 1.97 -2.50 -10.67
C CYS A 24 2.39 -1.17 -11.32
N ASP A 25 2.92 -0.25 -10.50
CA ASP A 25 3.49 1.01 -10.96
C ASP A 25 4.75 1.37 -10.16
N GLU A 26 5.30 2.55 -10.37
CA GLU A 26 6.51 3.02 -9.68
C GLU A 26 6.35 3.16 -8.15
N GLN A 27 5.10 3.17 -7.64
CA GLN A 27 4.82 3.32 -6.22
C GLN A 27 4.90 2.00 -5.44
N GLY A 28 5.01 0.86 -6.13
CA GLY A 28 5.17 -0.45 -5.50
C GLY A 28 4.77 -1.63 -6.37
N GLY A 29 4.92 -2.83 -5.80
CA GLY A 29 4.56 -4.07 -6.49
C GLY A 29 3.91 -5.09 -5.58
N PHE A 30 3.35 -6.13 -6.21
CA PHE A 30 2.63 -7.20 -5.52
C PHE A 30 3.49 -8.46 -5.35
N ILE A 31 3.22 -9.19 -4.26
CA ILE A 31 3.66 -10.56 -4.05
C ILE A 31 2.43 -11.45 -3.99
N ILE A 32 2.23 -12.26 -5.01
CA ILE A 32 1.09 -13.16 -5.14
C ILE A 32 1.31 -14.37 -4.22
N ARG A 33 0.36 -14.63 -3.32
CA ARG A 33 0.41 -15.70 -2.31
C ARG A 33 -0.31 -16.95 -2.83
N THR A 34 -0.02 -18.11 -2.24
CA THR A 34 -0.70 -19.39 -2.58
C THR A 34 -2.20 -19.33 -2.46
N ALA A 35 -2.75 -18.48 -1.58
CA ALA A 35 -4.20 -18.29 -1.45
C ALA A 35 -4.87 -17.72 -2.73
N ALA A 36 -4.09 -17.17 -3.67
CA ALA A 36 -4.60 -16.66 -4.93
C ALA A 36 -4.66 -17.75 -6.03
N GLU A 37 -4.15 -18.95 -5.77
CA GLU A 37 -4.20 -20.06 -6.72
C GLU A 37 -5.65 -20.48 -6.98
N GLY A 38 -6.04 -20.55 -8.26
CA GLY A 38 -7.39 -20.86 -8.70
C GLY A 38 -8.42 -19.73 -8.54
N VAL A 39 -8.03 -18.58 -7.99
CA VAL A 39 -8.94 -17.42 -7.81
C VAL A 39 -9.31 -16.84 -9.18
N HIS A 40 -10.59 -16.50 -9.35
CA HIS A 40 -11.09 -15.88 -10.57
C HIS A 40 -10.41 -14.53 -10.85
N GLU A 41 -10.22 -14.21 -12.13
CA GLU A 41 -9.55 -12.98 -12.57
C GLU A 41 -10.22 -11.72 -12.00
N GLN A 42 -11.55 -11.70 -11.95
CA GLN A 42 -12.33 -10.58 -11.40
C GLN A 42 -12.07 -10.36 -9.90
N GLU A 43 -11.99 -11.44 -9.13
CA GLU A 43 -11.69 -11.37 -7.70
C GLU A 43 -10.25 -10.92 -7.45
N MET A 44 -9.29 -11.45 -8.22
CA MET A 44 -7.89 -11.05 -8.15
C MET A 44 -7.69 -9.57 -8.53
N ALA A 45 -8.38 -9.10 -9.57
CA ALA A 45 -8.38 -7.71 -9.99
C ALA A 45 -9.00 -6.79 -8.91
N ALA A 46 -10.11 -7.22 -8.29
CA ALA A 46 -10.75 -6.47 -7.21
C ALA A 46 -9.82 -6.31 -5.99
N ASP A 47 -9.12 -7.37 -5.59
CA ASP A 47 -8.14 -7.34 -4.50
C ASP A 47 -6.95 -6.42 -4.82
N ALA A 48 -6.38 -6.53 -6.02
CA ALA A 48 -5.28 -5.68 -6.45
C ALA A 48 -5.67 -4.19 -6.48
N ALA A 49 -6.86 -3.88 -7.00
CA ALA A 49 -7.41 -2.53 -7.01
C ALA A 49 -7.66 -1.99 -5.59
N TYR A 50 -8.19 -2.82 -4.70
CA TYR A 50 -8.42 -2.47 -3.30
C TYR A 50 -7.11 -2.09 -2.60
N LEU A 51 -6.08 -2.94 -2.71
CA LEU A 51 -4.79 -2.72 -2.09
C LEU A 51 -4.09 -1.46 -2.63
N LYS A 52 -4.17 -1.22 -3.94
CA LYS A 52 -3.66 0.02 -4.56
C LYS A 52 -4.32 1.25 -3.94
N ARG A 53 -5.65 1.25 -3.82
CA ARG A 53 -6.40 2.36 -3.18
C ARG A 53 -6.03 2.57 -1.71
N VAL A 54 -5.85 1.49 -0.96
CA VAL A 54 -5.40 1.57 0.44
C VAL A 54 -4.02 2.22 0.52
N TRP A 55 -3.09 1.78 -0.34
CA TRP A 55 -1.74 2.34 -0.39
C TRP A 55 -1.74 3.84 -0.74
N THR A 56 -2.51 4.26 -1.74
CA THR A 56 -2.65 5.68 -2.09
C THR A 56 -3.09 6.51 -0.87
N LYS A 57 -4.10 6.05 -0.12
CA LYS A 57 -4.56 6.73 1.09
C LYS A 57 -3.49 6.80 2.19
N VAL A 58 -2.69 5.74 2.36
CA VAL A 58 -1.57 5.73 3.31
C VAL A 58 -0.53 6.78 2.91
N MET A 59 -0.19 6.85 1.62
CA MET A 59 0.78 7.83 1.10
C MET A 59 0.29 9.27 1.22
N GLU A 60 -0.99 9.53 0.97
CA GLU A 60 -1.61 10.84 1.19
C GLU A 60 -1.59 11.27 2.66
N ARG A 61 -1.84 10.33 3.59
CA ARG A 61 -1.76 10.60 5.04
C ARG A 61 -0.32 10.87 5.49
N LYS A 62 0.64 10.11 4.97
CA LYS A 62 2.08 10.32 5.23
C LYS A 62 2.54 11.72 4.83
N LYS A 63 2.05 12.24 3.69
CA LYS A 63 2.36 13.62 3.24
C LYS A 63 1.76 14.69 4.15
N ARG A 64 0.54 14.47 4.69
CA ARG A 64 -0.15 15.43 5.56
C ARG A 64 0.41 15.52 6.97
N ASN A 65 0.86 14.40 7.55
CA ASN A 65 1.35 14.34 8.93
C ASN A 65 2.83 14.71 9.10
N GLN A 66 3.39 15.49 8.18
CA GLN A 66 4.71 16.08 8.38
C GLN A 66 4.57 17.26 9.34
N THR A 67 4.60 16.97 10.64
CA THR A 67 4.80 18.01 11.65
C THR A 67 6.12 18.69 11.35
N PRO A 68 6.16 20.02 11.12
CA PRO A 68 7.41 20.71 10.93
C PRO A 68 8.28 20.47 12.16
N LEU A 69 9.50 19.94 11.95
CA LEU A 69 10.52 19.82 13.00
C LEU A 69 10.91 21.19 13.61
N SER A 70 10.41 22.29 13.03
CA SER A 70 10.50 23.66 13.51
C SER A 70 9.29 24.10 14.36
N ALA A 71 8.65 23.20 15.11
CA ALA A 71 7.92 23.62 16.30
C ALA A 71 8.92 24.24 17.28
N VAL A 72 9.33 25.48 17.00
CA VAL A 72 10.17 26.31 17.85
C VAL A 72 9.35 26.59 19.09
N TRP A 73 9.55 25.74 20.10
CA TRP A 73 9.13 26.03 21.46
C TRP A 73 9.97 27.24 21.93
N ARG A 74 9.39 28.43 21.86
CA ARG A 74 10.00 29.62 22.43
C ARG A 74 9.71 29.58 23.94
N ALA A 75 10.67 29.12 24.71
CA ALA A 75 10.62 29.21 26.17
C ALA A 75 10.43 30.69 26.56
N GLY A 76 9.26 31.06 27.08
CA GLY A 76 9.04 32.44 27.54
C GLY A 76 7.61 32.97 27.68
N SER A 77 6.56 32.22 27.34
CA SER A 77 5.18 32.69 27.57
C SER A 77 4.27 31.57 28.05
N GLY A 78 4.45 31.19 29.32
CA GLY A 78 3.38 30.52 30.05
C GLY A 78 2.19 31.47 30.22
N PRO A 79 0.95 30.98 30.25
CA PRO A 79 -0.20 31.83 30.51
C PRO A 79 -0.02 32.48 31.88
N ALA A 80 -0.04 33.81 31.92
CA ALA A 80 -0.11 34.56 33.16
C ALA A 80 -1.29 34.02 33.98
N ARG A 81 -1.00 33.54 35.19
CA ARG A 81 -2.00 33.14 36.18
C ARG A 81 -3.05 34.25 36.28
N ALA A 82 -4.30 33.93 35.95
CA ALA A 82 -5.43 34.70 36.44
C ALA A 82 -5.54 34.46 37.96
N ALA A 83 -5.76 35.56 38.68
CA ALA A 83 -5.76 35.70 40.13
C ALA A 83 -6.73 34.76 40.86
#